data_AF-A0A933ZE92-F1
#
_entry.id   AF-A0A933ZE92-F1
#
_cell.length_a   1.000
_cell.length_b   1.000
_cell.length_c   1.000
_cell.angle_alpha   90.00
_cell.angle_beta   90.00
_cell.angle_gamma   90.00
#
_symmetry.space_group_name_H-M   'P 1'
#
loop_
_entity.id
_entity.type
_entity.pdbx_description
1 polymer ?
#
loop_
_entity_poly.entity_id
_entity_poly.type
_entity_poly.pdbx_seq_one_letter_code
_entity_poly.pdbx_strand_id
1 'polypeptide(L)' 'MNHEFVVTEQSPKVEYEGKTYYFCCPGCVEQFKADPKKYLSKPQS' A
#
# COMPACT_ATOMS: atom_id res chain seq x y z
N MET A 1 11.07 -7.58 -20.99
CA MET A 1 9.90 -6.73 -20.67
C MET A 1 10.17 -6.07 -19.32
N ASN A 2 10.39 -4.76 -19.28
CA ASN A 2 10.58 -4.02 -18.03
C ASN A 2 9.18 -3.71 -17.49
N HIS A 3 8.74 -4.42 -16.46
CA HIS A 3 7.50 -4.11 -15.77
C HIS A 3 7.76 -2.90 -14.87
N GLU A 4 7.67 -1.70 -15.44
CA GLU A 4 7.70 -0.46 -14.66
C GLU A 4 6.39 -0.39 -13.86
N PHE A 5 6.50 -0.50 -12.54
CA PHE A 5 5.37 -0.31 -11.64
C PHE A 5 5.09 1.19 -11.53
N VAL A 6 4.27 1.70 -12.45
CA VAL A 6 3.80 3.10 -12.41
C VAL A 6 2.61 3.18 -11.46
N VAL A 7 2.72 4.03 -10.43
CA VAL A 7 1.58 4.38 -9.57
C VAL A 7 0.60 5.20 -10.41
N THR A 8 -0.57 4.63 -10.70
CA THR A 8 -1.63 5.30 -11.47
C THR A 8 -2.88 5.48 -10.60
N GLU A 9 -3.90 6.17 -11.09
CA GLU A 9 -5.17 6.33 -10.36
C GLU A 9 -5.89 5.00 -10.10
N GLN A 10 -5.57 3.97 -10.88
CA GLN A 10 -6.07 2.60 -10.68
C GLN A 10 -5.30 1.85 -9.60
N SER A 11 -4.19 2.40 -9.10
CA SER A 11 -3.41 1.80 -8.03
C SER A 11 -4.19 1.88 -6.71
N PRO A 12 -4.38 0.75 -6.01
CA PRO A 12 -5.03 0.74 -4.72
C PRO A 12 -4.28 1.64 -3.74
N LYS A 13 -5.00 2.56 -3.10
CA LYS A 13 -4.45 3.47 -2.08
C LYS A 13 -5.32 3.53 -0.83
N VAL A 14 -4.68 3.76 0.32
CA VAL A 14 -5.34 3.92 1.62
C VAL A 14 -4.79 5.14 2.31
N GLU A 15 -5.68 6.01 2.80
CA GLU A 15 -5.31 7.07 3.73
C GLU A 15 -5.31 6.55 5.17
N TYR A 16 -4.17 6.67 5.84
CA TYR A 16 -4.01 6.29 7.24
C TYR A 16 -3.12 7.30 7.94
N GLU A 17 -3.56 7.83 9.08
CA GLU A 17 -2.85 8.88 9.85
C GLU A 17 -2.42 10.11 9.01
N GLY A 18 -3.26 10.51 8.04
CA GLY A 18 -2.97 11.64 7.14
C GLY A 18 -1.88 11.36 6.09
N LYS A 19 -1.49 10.09 5.92
CA LYS A 19 -0.57 9.63 4.87
C LYS A 19 -1.30 8.72 3.89
N THR A 20 -1.03 8.91 2.61
CA THR A 20 -1.55 8.05 1.53
C THR A 20 -0.56 6.94 1.23
N TYR A 21 -0.95 5.69 1.48
CA TYR A 21 -0.18 4.50 1.17
C TYR A 21 -0.65 3.91 -0.15
N TYR A 22 0.29 3.66 -1.06
CA TYR A 22 0.03 3.06 -2.38
C TYR A 22 0.47 1.60 -2.37
N PHE A 23 -0.31 0.74 -3.01
CA PHE A 23 -0.09 -0.70 -3.01
C PHE A 23 -0.01 -1.24 -4.44
N CYS A 24 0.73 -2.35 -4.60
CA CYS A 24 0.88 -3.02 -5.88
C CYS A 24 -0.41 -3.72 -6.35
N CYS A 25 -1.18 -4.26 -5.39
CA CYS A 25 -2.36 -5.06 -5.65
C CYS A 25 -3.44 -4.85 -4.59
N PRO A 26 -4.73 -5.10 -4.91
CA PRO A 26 -5.83 -5.01 -3.94
C PRO A 26 -5.66 -5.99 -2.77
N GLY A 27 -5.03 -7.15 -2.98
CA GLY A 27 -4.74 -8.10 -1.90
C GLY A 27 -3.85 -7.52 -0.80
N CYS A 28 -2.87 -6.68 -1.16
CA CYS A 28 -2.05 -5.97 -0.17
C CYS A 28 -2.86 -4.93 0.60
N VAL A 29 -3.87 -4.32 -0.02
CA VAL A 29 -4.78 -3.38 0.65
C VAL A 29 -5.64 -4.09 1.67
N GLU A 30 -6.21 -5.25 1.34
CA GLU A 30 -7.03 -6.01 2.29
C GLU A 30 -6.22 -6.42 3.52
N GLN A 31 -4.99 -6.89 3.30
CA GLN A 31 -4.07 -7.19 4.38
C GLN A 31 -3.74 -5.96 5.24
N PHE A 32 -3.45 -4.83 4.60
CA PHE A 32 -3.21 -3.56 5.30
C PHE A 32 -4.45 -3.08 6.07
N LYS A 33 -5.65 -3.23 5.51
CA LYS A 33 -6.90 -2.87 6.20
C LYS A 33 -7.21 -3.79 7.38
N ALA A 34 -6.85 -5.07 7.29
CA ALA A 34 -7.05 -6.04 8.36
C ALA A 34 -6.16 -5.75 9.58
N ASP A 35 -4.90 -5.37 9.37
CA ASP A 35 -3.99 -5.03 10.48
C ASP A 35 -2.98 -3.91 10.12
N PRO A 36 -3.44 -2.66 9.97
CA PRO A 36 -2.59 -1.57 9.46
C PRO A 36 -1.40 -1.31 10.40
N LYS A 37 -1.61 -1.44 11.71
CA LYS A 37 -0.55 -1.27 12.71
C LYS A 37 0.59 -2.26 12.48
N LYS A 38 0.32 -3.54 12.21
CA LYS A 38 1.36 -4.54 11.95
C LYS A 38 2.19 -4.24 10.68
N TYR A 39 1.57 -3.70 9.65
CA TYR A 39 2.27 -3.30 8.42
C TYR A 39 3.05 -1.99 8.59
N LEU A 40 2.54 -1.05 9.39
CA LEU A 40 3.18 0.24 9.66
C LEU A 40 4.26 0.16 10.74
N SER A 41 4.17 -0.79 11.66
CA SER A 41 5.17 -1.02 12.71
C SER A 41 6.48 -1.62 12.20
N LYS A 42 6.58 -1.93 10.90
CA LYS A 42 7.84 -2.29 10.28
C LYS A 42 8.34 -1.09 9.46
N PRO A 43 9.09 -0.15 10.06
CA PRO A 43 9.88 0.76 9.24
C PRO A 43 10.77 -0.14 8.37
N GLN A 44 10.62 -0.06 7.05
CA GLN A 44 11.66 -0.53 6.16
C GLN A 44 12.88 0.34 6.47
N SER A 45 13.80 -0.23 7.25
CA SER A 45 15.09 0.36 7.60
C SER A 45 15.97 0.55 6.37
#